data_AF-A0A419A898-F1
#
_entry.id   AF-A0A419A898-F1
#
_cell.length_a   1.000
_cell.length_b   1.000
_cell.length_c   1.000
_cell.angle_alpha   90.00
_cell.angle_beta   90.00
_cell.angle_gamma   90.00
#
_symmetry.space_group_name_H-M   'P 1'
#
loop_
_entity.id
_entity.type
_entity.pdbx_description
1 polymer ?
#
loop_
_entity_poly.entity_id
_entity_poly.type
_entity_poly.pdbx_seq_one_letter_code
_entity_poly.pdbx_strand_id
1 'polypeptide(L)'
;MRIDLPVKPSLLPYCRKLLAEGADPAELIEVYRGETLCFIPAPLAAFAALTTEEGTDRSIRFRRWREMPRQSGGYGPETATTEGAGHE
;
A
#
# COMPACT_ATOMS: atom_id res chain seq x y z
N MET A 1 -20.69 3.31 -3.09
CA MET A 1 -20.00 3.08 -4.38
C MET A 1 -19.59 1.62 -4.59
N ARG A 2 -19.81 1.07 -5.80
CA ARG A 2 -19.29 -0.24 -6.23
C ARG A 2 -17.90 -0.09 -6.87
N ILE A 3 -16.93 -0.88 -6.43
CA ILE A 3 -15.59 -1.00 -7.02
C ILE A 3 -15.42 -2.43 -7.52
N ASP A 4 -15.21 -2.60 -8.82
CA ASP A 4 -14.73 -3.87 -9.36
C ASP A 4 -13.20 -3.94 -9.20
N LEU A 5 -12.62 -5.13 -9.05
CA LEU A 5 -11.16 -5.34 -8.97
C LEU A 5 -10.60 -5.78 -10.34
N PRO A 6 -10.45 -4.90 -11.35
CA PRO A 6 -9.92 -5.27 -12.65
C PRO A 6 -8.39 -5.21 -12.65
N VAL A 7 -7.69 -6.02 -11.86
CA VAL A 7 -6.23 -6.28 -11.93
C VAL A 7 -5.26 -5.07 -11.76
N LYS A 8 -5.69 -3.80 -11.88
CA LYS A 8 -4.99 -2.55 -11.54
C LYS A 8 -5.98 -1.37 -11.71
N PRO A 9 -5.93 -0.32 -10.85
CA PRO A 9 -5.05 -0.12 -9.70
C PRO A 9 -5.39 -1.03 -8.52
N SER A 10 -4.46 -1.17 -7.57
CA SER A 10 -4.77 -1.83 -6.30
C SER A 10 -5.80 -1.00 -5.51
N LEU A 11 -6.67 -1.69 -4.78
CA LEU A 11 -7.82 -1.10 -4.09
C LEU A 11 -7.43 0.07 -3.17
N LEU A 12 -6.45 -0.11 -2.30
CA LEU A 12 -6.14 0.87 -1.24
C LEU A 12 -5.56 2.19 -1.79
N PRO A 13 -4.58 2.18 -2.72
CA PRO A 13 -4.18 3.40 -3.43
C PRO A 13 -5.32 4.06 -4.20
N TYR A 14 -6.22 3.28 -4.79
CA TYR A 14 -7.37 3.83 -5.49
C TYR A 14 -8.34 4.54 -4.54
N CYS A 15 -8.64 3.97 -3.37
CA CYS A 15 -9.45 4.64 -2.34
C CYS A 15 -8.83 5.98 -1.90
N ARG A 16 -7.50 6.05 -1.74
CA ARG A 16 -6.81 7.32 -1.44
C ARG A 16 -6.92 8.33 -2.58
N LYS A 17 -6.81 7.87 -3.83
CA LYS A 17 -6.98 8.73 -5.01
C LYS A 17 -8.38 9.35 -5.03
N LEU A 18 -9.42 8.54 -4.78
CA LEU A 18 -10.80 9.00 -4.73
C LEU A 18 -11.03 10.06 -3.65
N LEU A 19 -10.46 9.88 -2.45
CA LEU A 19 -10.51 10.91 -1.41
C LEU A 19 -9.81 12.20 -1.84
N ALA A 20 -8.65 12.10 -2.49
CA ALA A 20 -7.94 13.26 -3.01
C ALA A 20 -8.71 13.96 -4.14
N GLU A 21 -9.54 13.23 -4.88
CA GLU A 21 -10.45 13.76 -5.90
C GLU A 21 -11.76 14.33 -5.32
N GLY A 22 -11.94 14.27 -3.99
CA GLY A 22 -13.09 14.85 -3.29
C GLY A 22 -14.27 13.92 -3.07
N ALA A 23 -14.09 12.61 -3.22
CA ALA A 23 -15.12 11.64 -2.88
C ALA A 23 -15.47 11.68 -1.38
N ASP A 24 -16.73 11.38 -1.04
CA ASP A 24 -17.19 11.45 0.34
C ASP A 24 -16.54 10.35 1.20
N PRO A 25 -15.90 10.70 2.34
CA PRO A 25 -15.19 9.73 3.17
C PRO A 25 -16.10 8.73 3.89
N ALA A 26 -17.38 9.08 4.11
CA ALA A 26 -18.36 8.23 4.77
C ALA A 26 -19.07 7.29 3.78
N GLU A 27 -18.89 7.49 2.47
CA GLU A 27 -19.49 6.65 1.45
C GLU A 27 -19.05 5.19 1.60
N LEU A 28 -20.03 4.29 1.67
CA LEU A 28 -19.79 2.86 1.78
C LEU A 28 -19.27 2.30 0.46
N ILE A 29 -18.17 1.55 0.54
CA ILE A 29 -17.53 0.92 -0.61
C ILE A 29 -17.82 -0.58 -0.59
N GLU A 30 -18.34 -1.06 -1.70
CA GLU A 30 -18.54 -2.48 -1.96
C GLU A 30 -17.53 -2.94 -3.01
N VAL A 31 -16.74 -3.96 -2.68
CA VAL A 31 -15.63 -4.41 -3.52
C VAL A 31 -15.93 -5.77 -4.10
N TYR A 32 -15.95 -5.87 -5.42
CA TYR A 32 -16.32 -7.08 -6.14
C TYR A 32 -15.18 -7.64 -6.99
N ARG A 33 -15.15 -8.96 -7.15
CA ARG A 33 -14.39 -9.67 -8.17
C ARG A 33 -15.39 -10.38 -9.09
N GLY A 34 -15.71 -9.74 -10.21
CA GLY A 34 -16.87 -10.14 -11.01
C GLY A 34 -18.16 -9.96 -10.21
N GLU A 35 -18.90 -11.04 -9.96
CA GLU A 35 -20.15 -10.99 -9.21
C GLU A 35 -19.98 -11.23 -7.70
N THR A 36 -18.78 -11.60 -7.25
CA THR A 36 -18.53 -11.96 -5.85
C THR A 36 -18.10 -10.75 -5.02
N LEU A 37 -18.85 -10.42 -3.97
CA LEU A 37 -18.45 -9.43 -2.97
C LEU A 37 -17.27 -9.98 -2.15
N CYS A 38 -16.12 -9.30 -2.22
CA CYS A 38 -14.86 -9.78 -1.66
C CYS A 38 -14.56 -9.23 -0.25
N PHE A 39 -15.22 -8.14 0.14
CA PHE A 39 -15.00 -7.49 1.42
C PHE A 39 -16.33 -7.05 2.03
N ILE A 40 -16.36 -6.96 3.36
CA ILE A 40 -17.48 -6.35 4.07
C ILE A 40 -17.55 -4.88 3.67
N PRO A 41 -18.74 -4.37 3.27
CA PRO A 41 -18.89 -2.97 2.92
C PRO A 41 -18.48 -2.07 4.08
N ALA A 42 -17.61 -1.10 3.80
CA ALA A 42 -17.09 -0.18 4.81
C ALA A 42 -16.85 1.21 4.21
N PRO A 43 -16.78 2.27 5.03
CA PRO A 43 -16.54 3.62 4.54
C PRO A 43 -15.25 3.75 3.72
N LEU A 44 -15.25 4.61 2.71
CA LEU A 44 -14.10 4.90 1.86
C LEU A 44 -12.85 5.25 2.68
N ALA A 45 -13.02 6.06 3.72
CA ALA A 45 -11.95 6.44 4.64
C ALA A 45 -11.31 5.23 5.35
N ALA A 46 -12.09 4.18 5.65
CA ALA A 46 -11.57 2.99 6.31
C ALA A 46 -10.58 2.24 5.41
N PHE A 47 -10.91 2.07 4.13
CA PHE A 47 -10.01 1.44 3.16
C PHE A 47 -8.80 2.32 2.84
N ALA A 48 -8.99 3.63 2.69
CA ALA A 48 -7.92 4.57 2.40
C ALA A 48 -6.85 4.64 3.51
N ALA A 49 -7.27 4.41 4.76
CA ALA A 49 -6.41 4.35 5.93
C ALA A 49 -5.59 3.05 6.04
N LEU A 50 -5.70 2.12 5.09
CA LEU A 50 -5.00 0.84 5.09
C LEU A 50 -3.92 0.75 4.01
N THR A 51 -2.98 -0.15 4.24
CA THR A 51 -1.99 -0.63 3.28
C THR A 51 -1.80 -2.13 3.44
N THR A 52 -1.32 -2.80 2.40
CA THR A 52 -0.92 -4.20 2.47
C THR A 52 0.59 -4.29 2.61
N GLU A 53 1.07 -5.01 3.62
CA GLU A 53 2.49 -5.34 3.80
C GLU A 53 2.65 -6.86 3.81
N GLU A 54 3.71 -7.35 3.18
CA GLU A 54 4.09 -8.77 3.26
C GLU A 54 4.84 -9.00 4.58
N GLY A 55 4.29 -9.88 5.42
CA GLY A 55 4.94 -10.29 6.66
C GLY A 55 6.09 -11.27 6.40
N THR A 56 6.95 -11.46 7.40
CA THR A 56 8.08 -12.39 7.37
C THR A 56 7.71 -13.84 7.01
N ASP A 57 6.47 -14.23 7.27
CA ASP A 57 5.90 -15.54 6.93
C ASP A 57 5.28 -15.60 5.51
N ARG A 58 5.55 -14.61 4.64
CA ARG A 58 4.91 -14.45 3.32
C ARG A 58 3.38 -14.29 3.36
N SER A 59 2.84 -13.94 4.52
CA SER A 59 1.42 -13.60 4.69
C SER A 59 1.17 -12.13 4.40
N ILE A 60 0.18 -11.79 3.57
CA ILE A 60 -0.25 -10.40 3.38
C ILE A 60 -1.06 -9.93 4.59
N ARG A 61 -0.67 -8.79 5.18
CA ARG A 61 -1.36 -8.19 6.33
C ARG A 61 -1.83 -6.78 5.99
N PHE A 62 -3.04 -6.45 6.42
CA PHE A 62 -3.50 -5.06 6.42
C PHE A 62 -2.87 -4.30 7.58
N ARG A 63 -2.27 -3.16 7.27
CA ARG A 63 -1.61 -2.25 8.21
C ARG A 63 -2.14 -0.85 8.01
N ARG A 64 -1.99 0.00 9.02
CA ARG A 64 -2.41 1.41 8.92
C ARG A 64 -1.47 2.12 7.94
N TRP A 65 -2.05 2.76 6.92
CA TRP A 65 -1.32 3.60 6.00
C TRP A 65 -0.65 4.75 6.75
N ARG A 66 0.62 4.98 6.44
CA ARG A 66 1.38 6.17 6.81
C ARG A 66 2.01 6.69 5.53
N GLU A 67 1.96 8.00 5.33
CA GLU A 67 2.77 8.62 4.30
C GLU A 67 4.23 8.38 4.68
N MET A 68 4.92 7.52 3.92
CA MET A 68 6.37 7.41 4.07
C MET A 68 6.96 8.75 3.61
N PRO A 69 7.78 9.42 4.43
CA PRO A 69 8.53 10.57 3.94
C PRO A 69 9.30 10.10 2.71
N ARG A 70 9.21 10.86 1.61
CA ARG A 70 9.99 10.61 0.40
C ARG A 70 11.46 10.58 0.80
N GLN A 71 12.02 9.41 1.05
CA GLN A 71 13.46 9.26 1.09
C GLN A 71 13.91 9.55 -0.34
N SER A 72 14.49 10.74 -0.53
CA SER A 72 15.32 11.05 -1.68
C SER A 72 16.38 9.96 -1.71
N GLY A 73 16.19 8.95 -2.54
CA GLY A 73 17.12 7.85 -2.76
C GLY A 73 18.34 8.39 -3.48
N GLY A 74 19.17 9.14 -2.75
CA GLY A 74 20.58 9.22 -3.03
C GLY A 74 21.10 7.80 -2.97
N TYR A 75 21.39 7.23 -4.14
CA TYR A 75 22.33 6.13 -4.27
C TYR A 75 23.60 6.58 -3.54
N GLY A 76 23.80 6.12 -2.31
CA GLY A 76 25.08 6.29 -1.64
C GLY A 76 26.11 5.54 -2.48
N PRO A 77 27.25 6.16 -2.85
CA PRO A 77 28.30 5.42 -3.53
C PRO A 77 28.74 4.28 -2.62
N GLU A 78 28.79 3.07 -3.18
CA GLU A 78 29.52 1.94 -2.60
C GLU A 78 30.91 2.44 -2.20
N THR A 79 31.09 2.72 -0.91
CA THR A 79 32.42 2.76 -0.31
C THR A 79 32.79 1.31 -0.04
N ALA A 80 33.19 0.62 -1.10
CA ALA A 80 34.02 -0.56 -0.99
C ALA A 80 35.41 -0.13 -0.52
N THR A 81 35.52 0.30 0.73
CA THR A 81 36.79 0.39 1.44
C THR A 81 37.04 -0.98 2.06
N THR A 82 37.69 -1.87 1.32
CA THR A 82 38.45 -2.97 1.93
C THR A 82 39.91 -2.53 1.92
N GLU A 83 40.33 -1.89 3.01
CA GLU A 83 41.74 -1.62 3.28
C GLU A 83 42.18 -2.33 4.57
N GLY A 84 43.09 -3.30 4.38
CA GLY A 84 44.09 -3.77 5.33
C GLY A 84 43.67 -4.91 6.27
N ALA A 85 44.54 -5.80 6.75
CA ALA A 85 45.93 -6.17 6.48
C ALA A 85 46.29 -7.28 7.49
N GLY A 86 47.12 -8.25 7.12
CA GLY A 86 48.11 -8.85 8.04
C GLY A 86 48.06 -10.36 8.34
N HIS A 87 49.23 -10.99 8.11
CA HIS A 87 49.85 -12.18 8.77
C HIS A 87 49.10 -13.53 8.66
N GLU A 88 49.71 -14.67 8.33
CA GLU A 88 51.06 -15.20 8.68
C GLU A 88 51.69 -16.03 7.56
#